data_AF-A0A535JXV9-F1
#
_entry.id   AF-A0A535JXV9-F1
#
_cell.length_a   1.000
_cell.length_b   1.000
_cell.length_c   1.000
_cell.angle_alpha   90.00
_cell.angle_beta   90.00
_cell.angle_gamma   90.00
#
_symmetry.space_group_name_H-M   'P 1'
#
loop_
_entity.id
_entity.type
_entity.pdbx_description
1 polymer ?
#
loop_
_entity_poly.entity_id
_entity_poly.type
_entity_poly.pdbx_seq_one_letter_code
_entity_poly.pdbx_strand_id
1 'polypeptide(L)'
;MSDESQHVSASGDVIGALSDRVTELTKRVATLESDLDAARKRVAVYEEFDATVKEALAGALRAAHQIRARAEAASQQILEQAREERKLLLKEIDRLREERDGLVDEIATTRRSGFSALRGPRRDAAAQVSEKTHEENAAEARTMAAEALKGVFTELLDDIRKQAGAAADAARDASAAAEQARAAEEKARAAEEQTRSAQEQARAAHQQARDAQEQAQAAREQAQRAAEAQRAAETERAGEATRAAEQARRSTEEASRAVQEARELAEAQRESASEATRAAQQAMRVAQEAARAAEAQRAADAERAAEATRTAQEAMRVAQQAARASEAQRAVDAERAAADAERAALAARAAEEARRSAEEARAAEYARREEERRAEDARRAEETRRSDEARRQAEDARRQAEVAARAEEARRAAEAERIAEATRVAEAAARSAQEAARLAEAARAAQAAPGIEEEEVFGGPEAPRMSPELSVVEREEVAQVAETEQLTPQREEPAAPTSNIVLMLSPVPSFARLVEIERRIQSLAQVRTLYVRDFRGGVATLALGLRVPMSVDEFWSAIAMLEQPRFAKSRSGGTTLELRIEGEAGAGVA
;
A
#
# COMPACT_ATOMS: atom_id res chain seq x y z
N MET A 1 81.87 55.69 -30.38
CA MET A 1 82.24 54.80 -29.26
C MET A 1 80.97 54.41 -28.54
N SER A 2 80.98 53.26 -27.87
CA SER A 2 79.83 52.65 -27.16
C SER A 2 78.74 52.04 -28.06
N ASP A 3 78.93 50.79 -28.48
CA ASP A 3 77.98 49.69 -28.17
C ASP A 3 78.65 48.33 -28.48
N GLU A 4 79.41 47.79 -27.53
CA GLU A 4 80.21 46.56 -27.72
C GLU A 4 80.09 45.63 -26.50
N SER A 5 78.88 45.58 -25.92
CA SER A 5 78.64 45.06 -24.56
C SER A 5 77.41 44.14 -24.41
N GLN A 6 76.93 43.50 -25.48
CA GLN A 6 75.74 42.63 -25.43
C GLN A 6 75.98 41.12 -25.64
N HIS A 7 77.20 40.66 -25.95
CA HIS A 7 77.46 39.25 -26.32
C HIS A 7 78.07 38.36 -25.21
N VAL A 8 77.87 38.68 -23.93
CA VAL A 8 78.46 37.93 -22.79
C VAL A 8 77.44 37.16 -21.92
N SER A 9 76.13 37.36 -22.10
CA SER A 9 75.10 36.89 -21.14
C SER A 9 74.62 35.44 -21.28
N ALA A 10 75.08 34.66 -22.28
CA ALA A 10 74.52 33.32 -22.57
C ALA A 10 74.72 32.26 -21.47
N SER A 11 75.69 32.47 -20.55
CA SER A 11 75.89 31.63 -19.35
C SER A 11 75.38 32.29 -18.06
N GLY A 12 74.73 33.45 -18.16
CA GLY A 12 74.44 34.34 -17.02
C GLY A 12 73.01 34.32 -16.50
N ASP A 13 72.02 33.88 -17.29
CA ASP A 13 70.60 34.07 -16.95
C ASP A 13 69.98 32.92 -16.11
N VAL A 14 70.79 32.37 -15.19
CA VAL A 14 70.30 31.49 -14.12
C VAL A 14 69.29 32.22 -13.23
N ILE A 15 69.43 33.55 -13.10
CA ILE A 15 68.52 34.41 -12.34
C ILE A 15 67.16 34.52 -13.05
N GLY A 16 67.11 34.76 -14.36
CA GLY A 16 65.88 34.74 -15.15
C GLY A 16 65.17 33.38 -15.07
N ALA A 17 65.90 32.29 -15.32
CA ALA A 17 65.34 30.93 -15.23
C ALA A 17 64.81 30.58 -13.82
N LEU A 18 65.45 31.05 -12.75
CA LEU A 18 64.93 30.92 -11.39
C LEU A 18 63.70 31.81 -11.15
N SER A 19 63.66 33.02 -11.70
CA SER A 19 62.51 33.94 -11.63
C SER A 19 61.27 33.37 -12.34
N ASP A 20 61.46 32.76 -13.51
CA ASP A 20 60.43 32.05 -14.26
C ASP A 20 59.93 30.83 -13.47
N ARG A 21 60.85 30.04 -12.88
CA ARG A 21 60.50 28.89 -12.04
C ARG A 21 59.72 29.32 -10.79
N VAL A 22 60.12 30.42 -10.15
CA VAL A 22 59.42 30.99 -9.00
C VAL A 22 58.03 31.47 -9.40
N THR A 23 57.88 32.21 -10.51
CA THR A 23 56.56 32.67 -10.96
C THR A 23 55.65 31.52 -11.42
N GLU A 24 56.19 30.44 -12.01
CA GLU A 24 55.44 29.20 -12.29
C GLU A 24 54.98 28.52 -10.99
N LEU A 25 55.86 28.42 -9.98
CA LEU A 25 55.52 27.86 -8.67
C LEU A 25 54.49 28.71 -7.92
N THR A 26 54.61 30.04 -7.94
CA THR A 26 53.61 30.95 -7.35
C THR A 26 52.25 30.79 -8.03
N LYS A 27 52.20 30.65 -9.37
CA LYS A 27 50.96 30.33 -10.08
C LYS A 27 50.38 28.98 -9.66
N ARG A 28 51.22 27.93 -9.53
CA ARG A 28 50.77 26.61 -9.05
C ARG A 28 50.25 26.63 -7.61
N VAL A 29 50.90 27.37 -6.71
CA VAL A 29 50.43 27.56 -5.34
C VAL A 29 49.06 28.23 -5.35
N ALA A 30 48.90 29.34 -6.08
CA ALA A 30 47.62 30.04 -6.19
C ALA A 30 46.49 29.14 -6.78
N THR A 31 46.79 28.29 -7.77
CA THR A 31 45.80 27.32 -8.27
C THR A 31 45.45 26.25 -7.23
N LEU A 32 46.44 25.71 -6.51
CA LEU A 32 46.21 24.71 -5.46
C LEU A 32 45.44 25.27 -4.27
N GLU A 33 45.69 26.53 -3.89
CA GLU A 33 44.91 27.25 -2.87
C GLU A 33 43.45 27.43 -3.33
N SER A 34 43.23 27.81 -4.58
CA SER A 34 41.88 27.93 -5.17
C SER A 34 41.14 26.59 -5.22
N ASP A 35 41.80 25.51 -5.64
CA ASP A 35 41.25 24.16 -5.69
C ASP A 35 40.94 23.62 -4.29
N LEU A 36 41.78 23.94 -3.30
CA LEU A 36 41.63 23.53 -1.90
C LEU A 36 40.48 24.29 -1.23
N ASP A 37 40.31 25.58 -1.51
CA ASP A 37 39.14 26.34 -1.04
C ASP A 37 37.85 25.93 -1.76
N ALA A 38 37.91 25.54 -3.03
CA ALA A 38 36.78 24.93 -3.74
C ALA A 38 36.43 23.56 -3.13
N ALA A 39 37.42 22.75 -2.74
CA ALA A 39 37.20 21.49 -2.05
C ALA A 39 36.58 21.69 -0.66
N ARG A 40 37.08 22.65 0.14
CA ARG A 40 36.48 23.03 1.44
C ARG A 40 35.02 23.44 1.31
N LYS A 41 34.69 24.28 0.32
CA LYS A 41 33.30 24.68 0.03
C LYS A 41 32.41 23.49 -0.31
N ARG A 42 32.91 22.52 -1.10
CA ARG A 42 32.17 21.28 -1.39
C ARG A 42 31.95 20.44 -0.13
N VAL A 43 32.96 20.31 0.73
CA VAL A 43 32.83 19.57 2.01
C VAL A 43 31.77 20.20 2.91
N ALA A 44 31.78 21.53 3.09
CA ALA A 44 30.77 22.22 3.89
C ALA A 44 29.34 21.98 3.38
N VAL A 45 29.13 22.02 2.05
CA VAL A 45 27.81 21.70 1.44
C VAL A 45 27.40 20.24 1.71
N TYR A 46 28.34 19.29 1.70
CA TYR A 46 28.04 17.90 2.04
C TYR A 46 27.73 17.71 3.53
N GLU A 47 28.39 18.45 4.43
CA GLU A 47 28.10 18.43 5.88
C GLU A 47 26.70 19.00 6.17
N GLU A 48 26.33 20.12 5.53
CA GLU A 48 24.96 20.67 5.59
C GLU A 48 23.94 19.68 5.03
N PHE A 49 24.21 19.06 3.88
CA PHE A 49 23.33 18.07 3.27
C PHE A 49 23.14 16.84 4.18
N ASP A 50 24.21 16.27 4.73
CA ASP A 50 24.16 15.13 5.65
C ASP A 50 23.38 15.46 6.93
N ALA A 51 23.49 16.69 7.45
CA ALA A 51 22.63 17.15 8.54
C ALA A 51 21.13 17.17 8.15
N THR A 52 20.78 17.66 6.96
CA THR A 52 19.38 17.63 6.47
C THR A 52 18.86 16.20 6.26
N VAL A 53 19.70 15.29 5.74
CA VAL A 53 19.35 13.87 5.55
C VAL A 53 19.12 13.18 6.89
N LYS A 54 19.95 13.45 7.90
CA LYS A 54 19.77 12.93 9.26
C LYS A 54 18.47 13.41 9.91
N GLU A 55 18.13 14.70 9.80
CA GLU A 55 16.87 15.20 10.34
C GLU A 55 15.66 14.64 9.58
N ALA A 56 15.73 14.53 8.25
CA ALA A 56 14.69 13.89 7.45
C ALA A 56 14.49 12.41 7.82
N LEU A 57 15.57 11.65 8.03
CA LEU A 57 15.53 10.27 8.51
C LEU A 57 14.91 10.17 9.91
N ALA A 58 15.32 11.04 10.83
CA ALA A 58 14.77 11.11 12.19
C ALA A 58 13.28 11.51 12.19
N GLY A 59 12.86 12.38 11.26
CA GLY A 59 11.46 12.71 11.02
C GLY A 59 10.65 11.52 10.50
N ALA A 60 11.16 10.82 9.49
CA ALA A 60 10.54 9.63 8.92
C ALA A 60 10.38 8.49 9.95
N LEU A 61 11.41 8.25 10.77
CA LEU A 61 11.36 7.28 11.87
C LEU A 61 10.33 7.67 12.94
N ARG A 62 10.30 8.94 13.36
CA ARG A 62 9.25 9.46 14.28
C ARG A 62 7.85 9.27 13.71
N ALA A 63 7.63 9.58 12.44
CA ALA A 63 6.34 9.39 11.78
C ALA A 63 5.94 7.90 11.70
N ALA A 64 6.87 7.01 11.35
CA ALA A 64 6.63 5.56 11.33
C ALA A 64 6.26 5.02 12.73
N HIS A 65 6.95 5.46 13.79
CA HIS A 65 6.60 5.12 15.17
C HIS A 65 5.23 5.64 15.59
N GLN A 66 4.84 6.86 15.17
CA GLN A 66 3.50 7.39 15.44
C GLN A 66 2.39 6.62 14.73
N ILE A 67 2.60 6.22 13.46
CA ILE A 67 1.66 5.37 12.71
C ILE A 67 1.51 4.02 13.41
N ARG A 68 2.63 3.41 13.81
CA ARG A 68 2.63 2.14 14.55
C ARG A 68 1.87 2.26 15.88
N ALA A 69 2.16 3.27 16.70
CA ALA A 69 1.50 3.47 17.99
C ALA A 69 -0.01 3.70 17.84
N ARG A 70 -0.44 4.45 16.81
CA ARG A 70 -1.87 4.63 16.49
C ARG A 70 -2.54 3.33 16.05
N ALA A 71 -1.85 2.52 15.23
CA ALA A 71 -2.36 1.22 14.80
C ALA A 71 -2.45 0.22 15.96
N GLU A 72 -1.46 0.19 16.85
CA GLU A 72 -1.47 -0.62 18.08
C GLU A 72 -2.63 -0.20 18.99
N ALA A 73 -2.81 1.09 19.27
CA ALA A 73 -3.93 1.60 20.07
C ALA A 73 -5.30 1.30 19.45
N ALA A 74 -5.48 1.53 18.14
CA ALA A 74 -6.72 1.20 17.44
C ALA A 74 -7.01 -0.31 17.46
N SER A 75 -5.99 -1.15 17.30
CA SER A 75 -6.14 -2.62 17.38
C SER A 75 -6.55 -3.07 18.79
N GLN A 76 -6.01 -2.45 19.85
CA GLN A 76 -6.39 -2.71 21.23
C GLN A 76 -7.85 -2.32 21.49
N GLN A 77 -8.27 -1.13 21.03
CA GLN A 77 -9.67 -0.67 21.15
C GLN A 77 -10.66 -1.61 20.46
N ILE A 78 -10.37 -2.06 19.23
CA ILE A 78 -11.21 -3.03 18.52
C ILE A 78 -11.29 -4.37 19.28
N LEU A 79 -10.18 -4.81 19.87
CA LEU A 79 -10.11 -6.07 20.62
C LEU A 79 -10.86 -5.96 21.96
N GLU A 80 -10.85 -4.81 22.61
CA GLU A 80 -11.66 -4.51 23.80
C GLU A 80 -13.15 -4.41 23.48
N GLN A 81 -13.53 -3.72 22.40
CA GLN A 81 -14.91 -3.67 21.89
C GLN A 81 -15.44 -5.08 21.61
N ALA A 82 -14.71 -5.90 20.84
CA ALA A 82 -15.09 -7.27 20.54
C ALA A 82 -15.20 -8.18 21.79
N ARG A 83 -14.43 -7.89 22.85
CA ARG A 83 -14.54 -8.60 24.15
C ARG A 83 -15.81 -8.23 24.90
N GLU A 84 -16.15 -6.93 24.97
CA GLU A 84 -17.37 -6.48 25.63
C GLU A 84 -18.63 -6.85 24.83
N GLU A 85 -18.62 -6.76 23.50
CA GLU A 85 -19.67 -7.28 22.62
C GLU A 85 -19.90 -8.78 22.85
N ARG A 86 -18.83 -9.60 22.85
CA ARG A 86 -18.93 -11.04 23.16
C ARG A 86 -19.53 -11.30 24.54
N LYS A 87 -19.18 -10.48 25.54
CA LYS A 87 -19.68 -10.59 26.92
C LYS A 87 -21.16 -10.17 27.04
N LEU A 88 -21.61 -9.19 26.26
CA LEU A 88 -23.02 -8.83 26.13
C LEU A 88 -23.81 -9.95 25.43
N LEU A 89 -23.30 -10.49 24.32
CA LEU A 89 -23.92 -11.62 23.61
C LEU A 89 -24.00 -12.88 24.49
N LEU A 90 -22.99 -13.17 25.32
CA LEU A 90 -23.05 -14.27 26.27
C LEU A 90 -24.16 -14.08 27.32
N LYS A 91 -24.28 -12.88 27.88
CA LYS A 91 -25.38 -12.55 28.81
C LYS A 91 -26.76 -12.69 28.15
N GLU A 92 -26.89 -12.26 26.90
CA GLU A 92 -28.15 -12.38 26.16
C GLU A 92 -28.47 -13.85 25.85
N ILE A 93 -27.47 -14.66 25.50
CA ILE A 93 -27.62 -16.12 25.35
C ILE A 93 -28.07 -16.77 26.65
N ASP A 94 -27.48 -16.40 27.80
CA ASP A 94 -27.86 -16.97 29.09
C ASP A 94 -29.25 -16.51 29.54
N ARG A 95 -29.62 -15.24 29.30
CA ARG A 95 -31.00 -14.75 29.46
C ARG A 95 -31.99 -15.53 28.60
N LEU A 96 -31.72 -15.70 27.31
CA LEU A 96 -32.59 -16.45 26.39
C LEU A 96 -32.70 -17.94 26.77
N ARG A 97 -31.67 -18.50 27.45
CA ARG A 97 -31.74 -19.84 28.03
C ARG A 97 -32.67 -19.87 29.25
N GLU A 98 -32.56 -18.92 30.16
CA GLU A 98 -33.45 -18.79 31.32
C GLU A 98 -34.92 -18.59 30.89
N GLU A 99 -35.19 -17.72 29.90
CA GLU A 99 -36.53 -17.52 29.33
C GLU A 99 -37.06 -18.81 28.67
N ARG A 100 -36.21 -19.52 27.92
CA ARG A 100 -36.57 -20.79 27.25
C ARG A 100 -36.81 -21.92 28.26
N ASP A 101 -36.04 -21.99 29.35
CA ASP A 101 -36.20 -22.98 30.41
C ASP A 101 -37.48 -22.68 31.23
N GLY A 102 -37.76 -21.41 31.53
CA GLY A 102 -39.01 -20.96 32.16
C GLY A 102 -40.26 -21.29 31.33
N LEU A 103 -40.22 -21.05 30.01
CA LEU A 103 -41.30 -21.46 29.09
C LEU A 103 -41.50 -22.99 29.06
N VAL A 104 -40.43 -23.78 29.19
CA VAL A 104 -40.53 -25.25 29.29
C VAL A 104 -41.24 -25.66 30.60
N ASP A 105 -40.94 -25.00 31.71
CA ASP A 105 -41.61 -25.22 33.00
C ASP A 105 -43.08 -24.76 32.99
N GLU A 106 -43.41 -23.64 32.32
CA GLU A 106 -44.80 -23.20 32.09
C GLU A 106 -45.58 -24.22 31.24
N ILE A 107 -44.97 -24.78 30.18
CA ILE A 107 -45.57 -25.84 29.38
C ILE A 107 -45.76 -27.11 30.22
N ALA A 108 -44.78 -27.48 31.06
CA ALA A 108 -44.86 -28.66 31.91
C ALA A 108 -45.93 -28.52 33.02
N THR A 109 -46.04 -27.34 33.64
CA THR A 109 -47.06 -27.04 34.64
C THR A 109 -48.45 -26.92 34.03
N THR A 110 -48.60 -26.32 32.84
CA THR A 110 -49.87 -26.26 32.10
C THR A 110 -50.35 -27.66 31.68
N ARG A 111 -49.45 -28.53 31.23
CA ARG A 111 -49.78 -29.95 30.98
C ARG A 111 -50.19 -30.68 32.26
N ARG A 112 -49.56 -30.40 33.39
CA ARG A 112 -49.89 -30.98 34.70
C ARG A 112 -51.23 -30.46 35.26
N SER A 113 -51.53 -29.18 35.11
CA SER A 113 -52.78 -28.56 35.59
C SER A 113 -53.97 -28.94 34.70
N GLY A 114 -53.79 -29.03 33.38
CA GLY A 114 -54.78 -29.60 32.46
C GLY A 114 -55.16 -31.04 32.80
N PHE A 115 -54.20 -31.83 33.30
CA PHE A 115 -54.48 -33.18 33.83
C PHE A 115 -55.22 -33.16 35.18
N SER A 116 -55.07 -32.10 35.97
CA SER A 116 -55.74 -31.95 37.27
C SER A 116 -57.16 -31.42 37.16
N ALA A 117 -57.47 -30.58 36.16
CA ALA A 117 -58.83 -30.11 35.88
C ALA A 117 -59.79 -31.24 35.47
N LEU A 118 -59.25 -32.33 34.89
CA LEU A 118 -59.99 -33.56 34.56
C LEU A 118 -60.25 -34.48 35.77
N ARG A 119 -59.72 -34.15 36.96
CA ARG A 119 -59.95 -34.90 38.21
C ARG A 119 -60.65 -34.02 39.23
N GLY A 120 -61.95 -33.79 39.00
CA GLY A 120 -62.80 -33.00 39.87
C GLY A 120 -62.83 -33.50 41.34
N PRO A 121 -63.06 -32.61 42.31
CA PRO A 121 -63.07 -32.97 43.72
C PRO A 121 -64.23 -33.92 44.06
N ARG A 122 -63.93 -35.07 44.66
CA ARG A 122 -64.94 -35.95 45.24
C ARG A 122 -65.59 -35.25 46.44
N ARG A 123 -66.92 -35.24 46.43
CA ARG A 123 -67.77 -34.52 47.39
C ARG A 123 -68.41 -35.52 48.35
N ASP A 124 -67.65 -35.94 49.36
CA ASP A 124 -68.11 -36.88 50.40
C ASP A 124 -68.12 -36.21 51.78
N ALA A 125 -69.25 -35.58 52.13
CA ALA A 125 -69.60 -35.21 53.50
C ALA A 125 -71.11 -34.91 53.60
N ALA A 126 -71.90 -35.91 54.03
CA ALA A 126 -73.33 -35.75 54.27
C ALA A 126 -73.65 -36.02 55.76
N ALA A 127 -74.02 -34.97 56.49
CA ALA A 127 -74.72 -34.98 57.78
C ALA A 127 -74.97 -33.51 58.20
N GLN A 128 -76.06 -33.10 58.86
CA GLN A 128 -77.38 -33.68 59.13
C GLN A 128 -78.30 -32.46 59.36
N VAL A 129 -79.53 -32.45 58.85
CA VAL A 129 -80.52 -31.40 59.19
C VAL A 129 -81.65 -32.06 59.98
N SER A 130 -81.93 -31.53 61.16
CA SER A 130 -83.07 -31.93 61.98
C SER A 130 -84.08 -30.79 62.00
N GLU A 131 -85.32 -31.08 61.63
CA GLU A 131 -86.44 -30.15 61.83
C GLU A 131 -86.70 -29.94 63.33
N LYS A 132 -87.08 -28.71 63.70
CA LYS A 132 -88.02 -28.47 64.81
C LYS A 132 -88.74 -27.12 64.69
N THR A 133 -90.04 -27.18 64.92
CA THR A 133 -90.93 -26.11 65.43
C THR A 133 -90.94 -24.76 64.70
N HIS A 134 -91.89 -24.61 63.77
CA HIS A 134 -92.45 -23.31 63.39
C HIS A 134 -93.21 -22.68 64.57
N GLU A 135 -92.60 -21.70 65.26
CA GLU A 135 -93.23 -20.42 65.65
C GLU A 135 -92.23 -19.43 66.27
N GLU A 136 -91.11 -19.91 66.83
CA GLU A 136 -89.98 -19.06 67.29
C GLU A 136 -89.22 -18.42 66.10
N ASN A 137 -89.24 -19.11 64.95
CA ASN A 137 -88.58 -18.71 63.70
C ASN A 137 -88.94 -17.30 63.17
N ALA A 138 -90.05 -16.68 63.56
CA ALA A 138 -90.44 -15.36 63.05
C ALA A 138 -89.72 -14.19 63.76
N ALA A 139 -89.29 -14.38 65.01
CA ALA A 139 -88.46 -13.43 65.74
C ALA A 139 -86.97 -13.70 65.49
N GLU A 140 -86.56 -14.96 65.55
CA GLU A 140 -85.17 -15.36 65.30
C GLU A 140 -84.76 -15.14 63.84
N ALA A 141 -85.63 -15.37 62.84
CA ALA A 141 -85.29 -14.99 61.46
C ALA A 141 -85.19 -13.47 61.28
N ARG A 142 -85.79 -12.63 62.13
CA ARG A 142 -85.61 -11.16 62.06
C ARG A 142 -84.30 -10.72 62.71
N THR A 143 -83.88 -11.34 63.82
CA THR A 143 -82.57 -11.06 64.42
C THR A 143 -81.45 -11.64 63.55
N MET A 144 -81.58 -12.88 63.07
CA MET A 144 -80.65 -13.47 62.10
C MET A 144 -80.62 -12.72 60.78
N ALA A 145 -81.75 -12.23 60.24
CA ALA A 145 -81.73 -11.36 59.06
C ALA A 145 -81.08 -10.00 59.36
N ALA A 146 -81.27 -9.41 60.54
CA ALA A 146 -80.60 -8.17 60.92
C ALA A 146 -79.09 -8.35 61.14
N GLU A 147 -78.66 -9.49 61.66
CA GLU A 147 -77.24 -9.85 61.81
C GLU A 147 -76.60 -10.24 60.47
N ALA A 148 -77.32 -10.97 59.60
CA ALA A 148 -76.90 -11.24 58.23
C ALA A 148 -76.80 -9.95 57.40
N LEU A 149 -77.76 -9.03 57.51
CA LEU A 149 -77.69 -7.73 56.84
C LEU A 149 -76.56 -6.86 57.41
N LYS A 150 -76.27 -6.92 58.71
CA LYS A 150 -75.07 -6.28 59.29
C LYS A 150 -73.79 -6.91 58.75
N GLY A 151 -73.70 -8.24 58.67
CA GLY A 151 -72.57 -8.98 58.12
C GLY A 151 -72.30 -8.63 56.66
N VAL A 152 -73.35 -8.69 55.82
CA VAL A 152 -73.29 -8.27 54.41
C VAL A 152 -72.92 -6.79 54.28
N PHE A 153 -73.41 -5.90 55.16
CA PHE A 153 -73.02 -4.49 55.13
C PHE A 153 -71.57 -4.27 55.58
N THR A 154 -71.04 -5.04 56.55
CA THR A 154 -69.62 -5.00 56.92
C THR A 154 -68.73 -5.57 55.82
N GLU A 155 -69.12 -6.67 55.18
CA GLU A 155 -68.41 -7.24 54.03
C GLU A 155 -68.41 -6.26 52.84
N LEU A 156 -69.56 -5.64 52.53
CA LEU A 156 -69.66 -4.62 51.49
C LEU A 156 -68.78 -3.39 51.81
N LEU A 157 -68.73 -2.93 53.05
CA LEU A 157 -67.86 -1.81 53.46
C LEU A 157 -66.37 -2.19 53.43
N ASP A 158 -66.01 -3.41 53.81
CA ASP A 158 -64.64 -3.90 53.73
C ASP A 158 -64.20 -4.16 52.29
N ASP A 159 -65.10 -4.62 51.41
CA ASP A 159 -64.83 -4.77 49.98
C ASP A 159 -64.75 -3.42 49.27
N ILE A 160 -65.59 -2.44 49.61
CA ILE A 160 -65.41 -1.04 49.18
C ILE A 160 -64.05 -0.50 49.66
N ARG A 161 -63.63 -0.81 50.89
CA ARG A 161 -62.31 -0.40 51.41
C ARG A 161 -61.16 -1.10 50.69
N LYS A 162 -61.27 -2.39 50.38
CA LYS A 162 -60.29 -3.15 49.58
C LYS A 162 -60.21 -2.64 48.15
N GLN A 163 -61.35 -2.38 47.50
CA GLN A 163 -61.41 -1.80 46.15
C GLN A 163 -60.82 -0.39 46.12
N ALA A 164 -61.11 0.45 47.12
CA ALA A 164 -60.48 1.77 47.25
C ALA A 164 -58.95 1.67 47.50
N GLY A 165 -58.50 0.68 48.28
CA GLY A 165 -57.08 0.37 48.46
C GLY A 165 -56.41 -0.05 47.15
N ALA A 166 -56.96 -1.07 46.47
CA ALA A 166 -56.46 -1.56 45.19
C ALA A 166 -56.46 -0.48 44.10
N ALA A 167 -57.47 0.40 44.06
CA ALA A 167 -57.49 1.55 43.16
C ALA A 167 -56.42 2.60 43.50
N ALA A 168 -56.14 2.83 44.80
CA ALA A 168 -55.08 3.73 45.23
C ALA A 168 -53.68 3.16 44.93
N ASP A 169 -53.48 1.85 45.09
CA ASP A 169 -52.23 1.17 44.76
C ASP A 169 -52.01 1.11 43.24
N ALA A 170 -53.03 0.77 42.46
CA ALA A 170 -52.96 0.86 40.99
C ALA A 170 -52.67 2.28 40.49
N ALA A 171 -53.18 3.32 41.17
CA ALA A 171 -52.84 4.71 40.86
C ALA A 171 -51.38 5.06 41.21
N ARG A 172 -50.82 4.50 42.29
CA ARG A 172 -49.39 4.63 42.63
C ARG A 172 -48.52 3.93 41.58
N ASP A 173 -48.84 2.70 41.22
CA ASP A 173 -48.09 1.94 40.22
C ASP A 173 -48.13 2.63 38.84
N ALA A 174 -49.29 3.17 38.44
CA ALA A 174 -49.40 3.99 37.23
C ALA A 174 -48.56 5.27 37.30
N SER A 175 -48.48 5.93 38.46
CA SER A 175 -47.61 7.10 38.64
C SER A 175 -46.13 6.76 38.59
N ALA A 176 -45.70 5.64 39.19
CA ALA A 176 -44.33 5.16 39.14
C ALA A 176 -43.93 4.72 37.72
N ALA A 177 -44.83 4.06 36.98
CA ALA A 177 -44.62 3.73 35.57
C ALA A 177 -44.49 4.99 34.69
N ALA A 178 -45.29 6.04 34.96
CA ALA A 178 -45.18 7.32 34.26
C ALA A 178 -43.86 8.06 34.56
N GLU A 179 -43.36 7.99 35.80
CA GLU A 179 -42.03 8.53 36.15
C GLU A 179 -40.89 7.74 35.49
N GLN A 180 -40.98 6.41 35.44
CA GLN A 180 -40.02 5.57 34.73
C GLN A 180 -40.02 5.84 33.22
N ALA A 181 -41.18 6.05 32.60
CA ALA A 181 -41.30 6.43 31.19
C ALA A 181 -40.63 7.78 30.91
N ARG A 182 -40.86 8.80 31.76
CA ARG A 182 -40.19 10.11 31.65
C ARG A 182 -38.67 10.00 31.80
N ALA A 183 -38.20 9.23 32.78
CA ALA A 183 -36.76 8.98 32.97
C ALA A 183 -36.13 8.18 31.81
N ALA A 184 -36.91 7.36 31.09
CA ALA A 184 -36.46 6.70 29.87
C ALA A 184 -36.41 7.68 28.68
N GLU A 185 -37.40 8.55 28.52
CA GLU A 185 -37.38 9.62 27.50
C GLU A 185 -36.21 10.59 27.69
N GLU A 186 -35.92 11.01 28.93
CA GLU A 186 -34.78 11.89 29.22
C GLU A 186 -33.44 11.24 28.85
N LYS A 187 -33.29 9.94 29.14
CA LYS A 187 -32.11 9.15 28.73
C LYS A 187 -32.02 9.00 27.21
N ALA A 188 -33.14 8.80 26.52
CA ALA A 188 -33.18 8.73 25.06
C ALA A 188 -32.75 10.08 24.43
N ARG A 189 -33.25 11.21 24.94
CA ARG A 189 -32.86 12.55 24.48
C ARG A 189 -31.38 12.83 24.73
N ALA A 190 -30.85 12.47 25.90
CA ALA A 190 -29.43 12.60 26.21
C ALA A 190 -28.55 11.73 25.29
N ALA A 191 -29.00 10.51 24.95
CA ALA A 191 -28.32 9.67 23.97
C ALA A 191 -28.37 10.27 22.56
N GLU A 192 -29.50 10.84 22.13
CA GLU A 192 -29.58 11.57 20.85
C GLU A 192 -28.62 12.75 20.80
N GLU A 193 -28.52 13.58 21.84
CA GLU A 193 -27.58 14.70 21.91
C GLU A 193 -26.11 14.23 21.86
N GLN A 194 -25.79 13.10 22.48
CA GLN A 194 -24.47 12.46 22.36
C GLN A 194 -24.21 11.97 20.92
N THR A 195 -25.19 11.38 20.23
CA THR A 195 -25.00 10.99 18.82
C THR A 195 -24.86 12.20 17.89
N ARG A 196 -25.60 13.30 18.14
CA ARG A 196 -25.50 14.54 17.34
C ARG A 196 -24.14 15.20 17.51
N SER A 197 -23.66 15.35 18.75
CA SER A 197 -22.33 15.91 19.03
C SER A 197 -21.20 15.03 18.48
N ALA A 198 -21.33 13.70 18.53
CA ALA A 198 -20.40 12.78 17.87
C ALA A 198 -20.41 12.91 16.34
N GLN A 199 -21.59 13.09 15.72
CA GLN A 199 -21.70 13.35 14.27
C GLN A 199 -21.09 14.70 13.88
N GLU A 200 -21.26 15.75 14.68
CA GLU A 200 -20.62 17.06 14.45
C GLU A 200 -19.10 16.98 14.57
N GLN A 201 -18.58 16.26 15.57
CA GLN A 201 -17.13 15.99 15.69
C GLN A 201 -16.60 15.20 14.50
N ALA A 202 -17.33 14.17 14.02
CA ALA A 202 -16.96 13.42 12.82
C ALA A 202 -16.95 14.30 11.55
N ARG A 203 -17.91 15.21 11.39
CA ARG A 203 -17.95 16.19 10.29
C ARG A 203 -16.77 17.17 10.37
N ALA A 204 -16.46 17.67 11.56
CA ALA A 204 -15.32 18.57 11.78
C ALA A 204 -13.98 17.88 11.47
N ALA A 205 -13.79 16.63 11.93
CA ALA A 205 -12.61 15.83 11.61
C ALA A 205 -12.48 15.54 10.11
N HIS A 206 -13.60 15.27 9.42
CA HIS A 206 -13.61 15.07 7.96
C HIS A 206 -13.26 16.35 7.19
N GLN A 207 -13.72 17.52 7.65
CA GLN A 207 -13.33 18.80 7.05
C GLN A 207 -11.83 19.08 7.27
N GLN A 208 -11.32 18.90 8.49
CA GLN A 208 -9.87 19.02 8.77
C GLN A 208 -9.02 18.07 7.92
N ALA A 209 -9.52 16.85 7.65
CA ALA A 209 -8.84 15.90 6.77
C ALA A 209 -8.85 16.36 5.29
N ARG A 210 -9.89 17.04 4.83
CA ARG A 210 -9.94 17.67 3.49
C ARG A 210 -8.98 18.85 3.41
N ASP A 211 -9.04 19.78 4.35
CA ASP A 211 -8.16 20.95 4.40
C ASP A 211 -6.67 20.53 4.40
N ALA A 212 -6.33 19.47 5.16
CA ALA A 212 -4.99 18.89 5.18
C ALA A 212 -4.60 18.19 3.86
N GLN A 213 -5.54 17.58 3.14
CA GLN A 213 -5.30 17.02 1.80
C GLN A 213 -5.06 18.12 0.77
N GLU A 214 -5.84 19.20 0.80
CA GLU A 214 -5.67 20.36 -0.09
C GLU A 214 -4.30 21.04 0.15
N GLN A 215 -3.92 21.24 1.41
CA GLN A 215 -2.57 21.74 1.77
C GLN A 215 -1.46 20.79 1.27
N ALA A 216 -1.63 19.48 1.41
CA ALA A 216 -0.66 18.51 0.91
C ALA A 216 -0.58 18.47 -0.63
N GLN A 217 -1.68 18.73 -1.35
CA GLN A 217 -1.69 18.87 -2.80
C GLN A 217 -0.99 20.16 -3.24
N ALA A 218 -1.32 21.31 -2.62
CA ALA A 218 -0.66 22.58 -2.89
C ALA A 218 0.87 22.52 -2.66
N ALA A 219 1.31 21.87 -1.57
CA ALA A 219 2.73 21.66 -1.29
C ALA A 219 3.42 20.77 -2.35
N ARG A 220 2.72 19.74 -2.87
CA ARG A 220 3.24 18.90 -3.98
C ARG A 220 3.35 19.68 -5.28
N GLU A 221 2.37 20.50 -5.62
CA GLU A 221 2.45 21.36 -6.81
C GLU A 221 3.60 22.37 -6.71
N GLN A 222 3.80 22.99 -5.54
CA GLN A 222 4.93 23.89 -5.31
C GLN A 222 6.28 23.16 -5.46
N ALA A 223 6.40 21.95 -4.92
CA ALA A 223 7.60 21.13 -5.08
C ALA A 223 7.84 20.71 -6.56
N GLN A 224 6.78 20.39 -7.31
CA GLN A 224 6.86 20.10 -8.75
C GLN A 224 7.34 21.32 -9.54
N ARG A 225 6.72 22.50 -9.34
CA ARG A 225 7.13 23.75 -10.00
C ARG A 225 8.58 24.13 -9.66
N ALA A 226 9.02 23.90 -8.43
CA ALA A 226 10.42 24.11 -8.03
C ALA A 226 11.38 23.14 -8.75
N ALA A 227 11.02 21.86 -8.86
CA ALA A 227 11.81 20.86 -9.58
C ALA A 227 11.87 21.12 -11.10
N GLU A 228 10.77 21.60 -11.69
CA GLU A 228 10.73 22.01 -13.10
C GLU A 228 11.60 23.25 -13.35
N ALA A 229 11.55 24.26 -12.47
CA ALA A 229 12.43 25.42 -12.53
C ALA A 229 13.91 25.05 -12.38
N GLN A 230 14.25 24.09 -11.51
CA GLN A 230 15.61 23.56 -11.39
C GLN A 230 16.08 22.88 -12.67
N ARG A 231 15.25 22.01 -13.27
CA ARG A 231 15.56 21.36 -14.56
C ARG A 231 15.73 22.36 -15.69
N ALA A 232 14.88 23.38 -15.77
CA ALA A 232 15.03 24.46 -16.75
C ALA A 232 16.40 25.16 -16.60
N ALA A 233 16.74 25.60 -15.38
CA ALA A 233 18.02 26.22 -15.09
C ALA A 233 19.23 25.29 -15.35
N GLU A 234 19.10 23.98 -15.14
CA GLU A 234 20.12 23.00 -15.52
C GLU A 234 20.27 22.88 -17.03
N THR A 235 19.18 22.86 -17.81
CA THR A 235 19.26 22.85 -19.28
C THR A 235 19.86 24.13 -19.85
N GLU A 236 19.58 25.29 -19.24
CA GLU A 236 20.20 26.57 -19.61
C GLU A 236 21.71 26.54 -19.34
N ARG A 237 22.13 26.16 -18.12
CA ARG A 237 23.57 26.02 -17.76
C ARG A 237 24.29 25.01 -18.66
N ALA A 238 23.65 23.89 -19.02
CA ALA A 238 24.22 22.92 -19.95
C ALA A 238 24.36 23.49 -21.37
N GLY A 239 23.39 24.30 -21.83
CA GLY A 239 23.46 25.03 -23.09
C GLY A 239 24.58 26.07 -23.11
N GLU A 240 24.75 26.84 -22.02
CA GLU A 240 25.84 27.80 -21.85
C GLU A 240 27.21 27.10 -21.81
N ALA A 241 27.35 26.02 -21.04
CA ALA A 241 28.58 25.22 -21.00
C ALA A 241 28.94 24.64 -22.39
N THR A 242 27.95 24.23 -23.17
CA THR A 242 28.15 23.76 -24.55
C THR A 242 28.66 24.88 -25.46
N ARG A 243 28.05 26.08 -25.40
CA ARG A 243 28.52 27.26 -26.16
C ARG A 243 29.93 27.69 -25.76
N ALA A 244 30.26 27.65 -24.46
CA ALA A 244 31.59 27.95 -23.95
C ALA A 244 32.63 26.93 -24.44
N ALA A 245 32.28 25.64 -24.46
CA ALA A 245 33.13 24.59 -25.00
C ALA A 245 33.35 24.73 -26.52
N GLU A 246 32.33 25.13 -27.28
CA GLU A 246 32.48 25.47 -28.70
C GLU A 246 33.40 26.69 -28.93
N GLN A 247 33.26 27.75 -28.12
CA GLN A 247 34.13 28.92 -28.20
C GLN A 247 35.60 28.55 -27.89
N ALA A 248 35.84 27.70 -26.89
CA ALA A 248 37.17 27.18 -26.57
C ALA A 248 37.75 26.28 -27.68
N ARG A 249 36.91 25.52 -28.39
CA ARG A 249 37.34 24.77 -29.59
C ARG A 249 37.71 25.70 -30.73
N ARG A 250 36.92 26.74 -31.02
CA ARG A 250 37.25 27.72 -32.06
C ARG A 250 38.55 28.46 -31.76
N SER A 251 38.78 28.91 -30.54
CA SER A 251 40.02 29.60 -30.18
C SER A 251 41.25 28.68 -30.19
N THR A 252 41.10 27.39 -29.86
CA THR A 252 42.20 26.40 -30.00
C THR A 252 42.46 26.02 -31.46
N GLU A 253 41.43 25.93 -32.30
CA GLU A 253 41.58 25.77 -33.75
C GLU A 253 42.28 27.00 -34.38
N GLU A 254 41.87 28.22 -34.05
CA GLU A 254 42.52 29.47 -34.50
C GLU A 254 43.98 29.55 -34.06
N ALA A 255 44.28 29.23 -32.79
CA ALA A 255 45.65 29.14 -32.30
C ALA A 255 46.47 28.08 -33.04
N SER A 256 45.86 26.94 -33.40
CA SER A 256 46.55 25.89 -34.17
C SER A 256 46.88 26.32 -35.60
N ARG A 257 46.00 27.10 -36.25
CA ARG A 257 46.26 27.69 -37.58
C ARG A 257 47.38 28.72 -37.53
N ALA A 258 47.36 29.62 -36.55
CA ALA A 258 48.44 30.60 -36.34
C ALA A 258 49.80 29.92 -36.11
N VAL A 259 49.84 28.77 -35.42
CA VAL A 259 51.07 27.96 -35.26
C VAL A 259 51.50 27.28 -36.57
N GLN A 260 50.57 26.88 -37.44
CA GLN A 260 50.88 26.35 -38.77
C GLN A 260 51.45 27.43 -39.69
N GLU A 261 50.79 28.58 -39.81
CA GLU A 261 51.27 29.74 -40.58
C GLU A 261 52.67 30.19 -40.11
N ALA A 262 52.91 30.24 -38.80
CA ALA A 262 54.23 30.56 -38.25
C ALA A 262 55.31 29.51 -38.59
N ARG A 263 54.94 28.23 -38.74
CA ARG A 263 55.86 27.17 -39.20
C ARG A 263 56.17 27.31 -40.68
N GLU A 264 55.16 27.53 -41.53
CA GLU A 264 55.34 27.73 -42.97
C GLU A 264 56.25 28.94 -43.26
N LEU A 265 56.05 30.05 -42.54
CA LEU A 265 56.94 31.21 -42.60
C LEU A 265 58.37 30.90 -42.15
N ALA A 266 58.55 30.10 -41.09
CA ALA A 266 59.87 29.68 -40.62
C ALA A 266 60.57 28.71 -41.58
N GLU A 267 59.82 27.85 -42.29
CA GLU A 267 60.35 26.96 -43.32
C GLU A 267 60.77 27.74 -44.57
N ALA A 268 59.96 28.69 -45.05
CA ALA A 268 60.33 29.59 -46.14
C ALA A 268 61.60 30.42 -45.83
N GLN A 269 61.77 30.87 -44.58
CA GLN A 269 63.00 31.53 -44.13
C GLN A 269 64.21 30.59 -44.12
N ARG A 270 64.03 29.31 -43.75
CA ARG A 270 65.12 28.31 -43.82
C ARG A 270 65.50 27.98 -45.25
N GLU A 271 64.54 27.87 -46.16
CA GLU A 271 64.80 27.62 -47.58
C GLU A 271 65.61 28.75 -48.20
N SER A 272 65.16 30.01 -48.05
CA SER A 272 65.89 31.18 -48.55
C SER A 272 67.29 31.33 -47.92
N ALA A 273 67.46 31.04 -46.63
CA ALA A 273 68.78 31.00 -46.00
C ALA A 273 69.67 29.86 -46.56
N SER A 274 69.09 28.71 -46.91
CA SER A 274 69.80 27.60 -47.55
C SER A 274 70.24 27.95 -48.98
N GLU A 275 69.43 28.69 -49.73
CA GLU A 275 69.75 29.18 -51.07
C GLU A 275 70.85 30.25 -51.03
N ALA A 276 70.76 31.20 -50.10
CA ALA A 276 71.83 32.18 -49.85
C ALA A 276 73.16 31.48 -49.49
N THR A 277 73.10 30.40 -48.69
CA THR A 277 74.27 29.58 -48.35
C THR A 277 74.84 28.85 -49.58
N ARG A 278 73.99 28.31 -50.46
CA ARG A 278 74.42 27.68 -51.73
C ARG A 278 75.06 28.70 -52.67
N ALA A 279 74.50 29.91 -52.78
CA ALA A 279 75.07 31.00 -53.57
C ALA A 279 76.44 31.43 -53.04
N ALA A 280 76.60 31.57 -51.72
CA ALA A 280 77.89 31.85 -51.08
C ALA A 280 78.93 30.75 -51.35
N GLN A 281 78.53 29.47 -51.30
CA GLN A 281 79.41 28.34 -51.65
C GLN A 281 79.83 28.34 -53.13
N GLN A 282 78.93 28.72 -54.05
CA GLN A 282 79.26 28.90 -55.46
C GLN A 282 80.25 30.04 -55.67
N ALA A 283 80.01 31.20 -55.05
CA ALA A 283 80.95 32.33 -55.09
C ALA A 283 82.33 31.97 -54.53
N MET A 284 82.38 31.19 -53.44
CA MET A 284 83.63 30.68 -52.86
C MET A 284 84.39 29.73 -53.81
N ARG A 285 83.68 28.88 -54.58
CA ARG A 285 84.31 28.04 -55.62
C ARG A 285 84.89 28.88 -56.75
N VAL A 286 84.14 29.85 -57.26
CA VAL A 286 84.63 30.78 -58.30
C VAL A 286 85.86 31.57 -57.80
N ALA A 287 85.86 32.01 -56.54
CA ALA A 287 87.01 32.66 -55.92
C ALA A 287 88.22 31.71 -55.76
N GLN A 288 88.00 30.43 -55.44
CA GLN A 288 89.07 29.42 -55.37
C GLN A 288 89.62 29.06 -56.76
N GLU A 289 88.79 29.01 -57.79
CA GLU A 289 89.23 28.80 -59.18
C GLU A 289 90.03 30.01 -59.69
N ALA A 290 89.59 31.23 -59.40
CA ALA A 290 90.36 32.45 -59.67
C ALA A 290 91.69 32.49 -58.87
N ALA A 291 91.69 32.03 -57.63
CA ALA A 291 92.90 31.91 -56.82
C ALA A 291 93.89 30.89 -57.40
N ARG A 292 93.42 29.72 -57.85
CA ARG A 292 94.26 28.70 -58.52
C ARG A 292 94.79 29.17 -59.87
N ALA A 293 94.00 29.92 -60.64
CA ALA A 293 94.46 30.56 -61.86
C ALA A 293 95.55 31.62 -61.58
N ALA A 294 95.44 32.36 -60.48
CA ALA A 294 96.47 33.29 -60.03
C ALA A 294 97.69 32.58 -59.41
N GLU A 295 97.52 31.41 -58.81
CA GLU A 295 98.60 30.58 -58.26
C GLU A 295 99.44 29.95 -59.39
N ALA A 296 98.80 29.53 -60.48
CA ALA A 296 99.46 29.16 -61.73
C ALA A 296 100.27 30.32 -62.38
N GLN A 297 100.01 31.57 -61.99
CA GLN A 297 100.80 32.75 -62.38
C GLN A 297 101.85 33.18 -61.33
N ARG A 298 101.92 32.54 -60.15
CA ARG A 298 102.80 32.94 -59.04
C ARG A 298 103.88 31.89 -58.72
N ALA A 299 104.56 31.42 -59.76
CA ALA A 299 105.90 30.86 -59.64
C ALA A 299 107.02 31.94 -59.64
N ALA A 300 106.64 33.22 -59.48
CA ALA A 300 107.52 34.37 -59.35
C ALA A 300 107.07 35.28 -58.20
N ASP A 301 108.05 35.92 -57.56
CA ASP A 301 108.00 37.00 -56.57
C ASP A 301 107.52 36.64 -55.14
N ALA A 302 108.51 36.57 -54.23
CA ALA A 302 108.41 35.92 -52.92
C ALA A 302 108.11 36.83 -51.71
N GLU A 303 107.89 38.14 -51.88
CA GLU A 303 107.74 39.06 -50.72
C GLU A 303 106.32 39.18 -50.15
N ARG A 304 105.26 38.79 -50.89
CA ARG A 304 103.88 38.78 -50.36
C ARG A 304 103.58 37.61 -49.40
N ALA A 305 104.52 36.70 -49.18
CA ALA A 305 104.34 35.52 -48.34
C ALA A 305 104.28 35.83 -46.83
N ALA A 306 104.98 36.87 -46.36
CA ALA A 306 105.12 37.17 -44.93
C ALA A 306 103.83 37.72 -44.28
N GLU A 307 103.08 38.57 -44.99
CA GLU A 307 101.78 39.11 -44.54
C GLU A 307 100.66 38.06 -44.66
N ALA A 308 100.73 37.19 -45.67
CA ALA A 308 99.84 36.03 -45.81
C ALA A 308 99.98 35.06 -44.62
N THR A 309 101.21 34.83 -44.11
CA THR A 309 101.39 34.00 -42.90
C THR A 309 100.87 34.64 -41.61
N ARG A 310 100.91 35.97 -41.47
CA ARG A 310 100.37 36.65 -40.28
C ARG A 310 98.84 36.63 -40.26
N THR A 311 98.21 36.96 -41.39
CA THR A 311 96.76 36.88 -41.55
C THR A 311 96.23 35.45 -41.38
N ALA A 312 96.97 34.43 -41.84
CA ALA A 312 96.64 33.03 -41.57
C ALA A 312 96.76 32.66 -40.08
N GLN A 313 97.76 33.16 -39.35
CA GLN A 313 97.94 32.90 -37.91
C GLN A 313 96.88 33.61 -37.04
N GLU A 314 96.44 34.80 -37.44
CA GLU A 314 95.34 35.52 -36.78
C GLU A 314 94.00 34.82 -37.04
N ALA A 315 93.71 34.42 -38.29
CA ALA A 315 92.55 33.59 -38.62
C ALA A 315 92.53 32.26 -37.83
N MET A 316 93.69 31.62 -37.66
CA MET A 316 93.82 30.38 -36.87
C MET A 316 93.56 30.60 -35.37
N ARG A 317 93.93 31.76 -34.81
CA ARG A 317 93.59 32.11 -33.42
C ARG A 317 92.10 32.39 -33.23
N VAL A 318 91.48 33.12 -34.17
CA VAL A 318 90.02 33.36 -34.16
C VAL A 318 89.26 32.03 -34.29
N ALA A 319 89.70 31.13 -35.17
CA ALA A 319 89.12 29.79 -35.30
C ALA A 319 89.27 28.94 -34.02
N GLN A 320 90.42 29.01 -33.32
CA GLN A 320 90.61 28.31 -32.04
C GLN A 320 89.76 28.89 -30.91
N GLN A 321 89.52 30.21 -30.89
CA GLN A 321 88.61 30.83 -29.92
C GLN A 321 87.14 30.44 -30.20
N ALA A 322 86.72 30.42 -31.47
CA ALA A 322 85.40 29.94 -31.88
C ALA A 322 85.18 28.46 -31.54
N ALA A 323 86.19 27.60 -31.73
CA ALA A 323 86.13 26.20 -31.36
C ALA A 323 85.92 26.00 -29.85
N ARG A 324 86.68 26.71 -29.01
CA ARG A 324 86.54 26.66 -27.55
C ARG A 324 85.19 27.20 -27.05
N ALA A 325 84.64 28.22 -27.71
CA ALA A 325 83.29 28.70 -27.41
C ALA A 325 82.22 27.64 -27.75
N SER A 326 82.38 26.92 -28.87
CA SER A 326 81.47 25.82 -29.24
C SER A 326 81.58 24.61 -28.30
N GLU A 327 82.80 24.26 -27.84
CA GLU A 327 83.01 23.20 -26.85
C GLU A 327 82.38 23.55 -25.49
N ALA A 328 82.49 24.81 -25.05
CA ALA A 328 81.84 25.29 -23.84
C ALA A 328 80.30 25.22 -23.92
N GLN A 329 79.71 25.57 -25.07
CA GLN A 329 78.26 25.44 -25.28
C GLN A 329 77.80 23.97 -25.24
N ARG A 330 78.53 23.06 -25.91
CA ARG A 330 78.21 21.62 -25.88
C ARG A 330 78.27 21.02 -24.48
N ALA A 331 79.17 21.50 -23.61
CA ALA A 331 79.22 21.07 -22.21
C ALA A 331 77.95 21.48 -21.45
N VAL A 332 77.51 22.74 -21.59
CA VAL A 332 76.27 23.25 -20.97
C VAL A 332 75.03 22.54 -21.48
N ASP A 333 74.96 22.26 -22.79
CA ASP A 333 73.83 21.54 -23.39
C ASP A 333 73.79 20.07 -22.95
N ALA A 334 74.95 19.41 -22.80
CA ALA A 334 75.04 18.06 -22.26
C ALA A 334 74.61 17.99 -20.78
N GLU A 335 74.98 18.99 -19.96
CA GLU A 335 74.59 19.06 -18.55
C GLU A 335 73.08 19.32 -18.39
N ARG A 336 72.50 20.18 -19.24
CA ARG A 336 71.04 20.37 -19.32
C ARG A 336 70.31 19.08 -19.73
N ALA A 337 70.80 18.39 -20.76
CA ALA A 337 70.21 17.12 -21.21
C ALA A 337 70.26 16.03 -20.12
N ALA A 338 71.34 15.97 -19.32
CA ALA A 338 71.43 15.08 -18.17
C ALA A 338 70.40 15.42 -17.08
N ALA A 339 70.25 16.70 -16.73
CA ALA A 339 69.25 17.17 -15.76
C ALA A 339 67.81 16.91 -16.22
N ASP A 340 67.52 17.05 -17.52
CA ASP A 340 66.20 16.72 -18.07
C ASP A 340 65.92 15.21 -18.10
N ALA A 341 66.93 14.38 -18.38
CA ALA A 341 66.80 12.92 -18.27
C ALA A 341 66.53 12.47 -16.82
N GLU A 342 67.18 13.07 -15.82
CA GLU A 342 66.94 12.78 -14.41
C GLU A 342 65.54 13.23 -13.97
N ARG A 343 65.09 14.43 -14.39
CA ARG A 343 63.71 14.90 -14.16
C ARG A 343 62.67 13.97 -14.78
N ALA A 344 62.91 13.48 -16.01
CA ALA A 344 62.03 12.52 -16.67
C ALA A 344 61.99 11.17 -15.93
N ALA A 345 63.12 10.68 -15.41
CA ALA A 345 63.19 9.46 -14.63
C ALA A 345 62.43 9.57 -13.29
N LEU A 346 62.53 10.71 -12.60
CA LEU A 346 61.76 10.98 -11.38
C LEU A 346 60.26 11.09 -11.65
N ALA A 347 59.86 11.77 -12.74
CA ALA A 347 58.47 11.85 -13.16
C ALA A 347 57.88 10.48 -13.53
N ALA A 348 58.67 9.60 -14.17
CA ALA A 348 58.26 8.24 -14.47
C ALA A 348 58.03 7.39 -13.21
N ARG A 349 58.92 7.49 -12.20
CA ARG A 349 58.75 6.81 -10.90
C ARG A 349 57.50 7.28 -10.15
N ALA A 350 57.28 8.60 -10.08
CA ALA A 350 56.08 9.17 -9.46
C ALA A 350 54.79 8.72 -10.17
N ALA A 351 54.81 8.59 -11.50
CA ALA A 351 53.69 8.07 -12.26
C ALA A 351 53.44 6.56 -12.02
N GLU A 352 54.50 5.77 -11.75
CA GLU A 352 54.37 4.35 -11.41
C GLU A 352 53.83 4.16 -9.98
N GLU A 353 54.31 4.94 -9.00
CA GLU A 353 53.78 4.95 -7.62
C GLU A 353 52.31 5.40 -7.56
N ALA A 354 51.92 6.39 -8.37
CA ALA A 354 50.53 6.81 -8.53
C ALA A 354 49.65 5.71 -9.16
N ARG A 355 50.19 4.87 -10.05
CA ARG A 355 49.47 3.70 -10.60
C ARG A 355 49.30 2.61 -9.56
N ARG A 356 50.37 2.25 -8.82
CA ARG A 356 50.31 1.22 -7.77
C ARG A 356 49.31 1.59 -6.67
N SER A 357 49.34 2.82 -6.18
CA SER A 357 48.36 3.30 -5.18
C SER A 357 46.91 3.32 -5.70
N ALA A 358 46.70 3.62 -6.99
CA ALA A 358 45.37 3.50 -7.61
C ALA A 358 44.91 2.04 -7.81
N GLU A 359 45.82 1.11 -8.07
CA GLU A 359 45.55 -0.32 -8.15
C GLU A 359 45.25 -0.93 -6.77
N GLU A 360 46.02 -0.57 -5.74
CA GLU A 360 45.77 -0.93 -4.34
C GLU A 360 44.41 -0.41 -3.84
N ALA A 361 44.05 0.84 -4.17
CA ALA A 361 42.74 1.41 -3.84
C ALA A 361 41.59 0.62 -4.50
N ARG A 362 41.74 0.25 -5.78
CA ARG A 362 40.75 -0.60 -6.50
C ARG A 362 40.67 -2.01 -5.92
N ALA A 363 41.79 -2.60 -5.51
CA ALA A 363 41.81 -3.91 -4.86
C ALA A 363 41.10 -3.87 -3.50
N ALA A 364 41.33 -2.81 -2.71
CA ALA A 364 40.64 -2.60 -1.43
C ALA A 364 39.12 -2.37 -1.61
N GLU A 365 38.71 -1.62 -2.63
CA GLU A 365 37.28 -1.44 -2.96
C GLU A 365 36.63 -2.75 -3.43
N TYR A 366 37.33 -3.55 -4.25
CA TYR A 366 36.86 -4.86 -4.69
C TYR A 366 36.70 -5.83 -3.51
N ALA A 367 37.67 -5.85 -2.58
CA ALA A 367 37.60 -6.66 -1.37
C ALA A 367 36.38 -6.31 -0.50
N ARG A 368 36.13 -5.01 -0.27
CA ARG A 368 34.93 -4.55 0.46
C ARG A 368 33.63 -4.99 -0.21
N ARG A 369 33.52 -4.84 -1.53
CA ARG A 369 32.32 -5.27 -2.29
C ARG A 369 32.09 -6.78 -2.22
N GLU A 370 33.15 -7.59 -2.18
CA GLU A 370 33.04 -9.04 -1.98
C GLU A 370 32.63 -9.40 -0.54
N GLU A 371 33.11 -8.68 0.47
CA GLU A 371 32.67 -8.85 1.86
C GLU A 371 31.20 -8.44 2.04
N GLU A 372 30.77 -7.34 1.44
CA GLU A 372 29.37 -6.88 1.42
C GLU A 372 28.45 -7.92 0.77
N ARG A 373 28.83 -8.47 -0.40
CA ARG A 373 28.07 -9.55 -1.06
C ARG A 373 27.93 -10.78 -0.17
N ARG A 374 29.02 -11.22 0.48
CA ARG A 374 28.99 -12.37 1.40
C ARG A 374 28.09 -12.09 2.61
N ALA A 375 28.08 -10.85 3.12
CA ALA A 375 27.19 -10.45 4.20
C ALA A 375 25.71 -10.37 3.76
N GLU A 376 25.42 -9.91 2.54
CA GLU A 376 24.07 -9.94 1.97
C GLU A 376 23.57 -11.37 1.74
N ASP A 377 24.38 -12.24 1.15
CA ASP A 377 24.00 -13.64 0.90
C ASP A 377 23.84 -14.42 2.21
N ALA A 378 24.65 -14.14 3.24
CA ALA A 378 24.43 -14.66 4.58
C ALA A 378 23.10 -14.18 5.19
N ARG A 379 22.73 -12.90 5.02
CA ARG A 379 21.43 -12.36 5.48
C ARG A 379 20.26 -13.01 4.74
N ARG A 380 20.35 -13.20 3.42
CA ARG A 380 19.33 -13.91 2.61
C ARG A 380 19.20 -15.38 3.05
N ALA A 381 20.31 -16.04 3.36
CA ALA A 381 20.32 -17.40 3.88
C ALA A 381 19.71 -17.51 5.30
N GLU A 382 19.86 -16.47 6.12
CA GLU A 382 19.21 -16.42 7.44
C GLU A 382 17.70 -16.10 7.34
N GLU A 383 17.32 -15.16 6.46
CA GLU A 383 15.93 -14.80 6.20
C GLU A 383 15.11 -15.97 5.65
N THR A 384 15.69 -16.73 4.70
CA THR A 384 15.06 -17.97 4.18
C THR A 384 14.89 -19.03 5.28
N ARG A 385 15.89 -19.25 6.15
CA ARG A 385 15.75 -20.15 7.31
C ARG A 385 14.65 -19.71 8.26
N ARG A 386 14.57 -18.41 8.60
CA ARG A 386 13.51 -17.86 9.46
C ARG A 386 12.12 -18.03 8.82
N SER A 387 12.00 -17.89 7.50
CA SER A 387 10.77 -18.14 6.76
C SER A 387 10.35 -19.61 6.79
N ASP A 388 11.30 -20.54 6.59
CA ASP A 388 11.05 -21.99 6.69
C ASP A 388 10.70 -22.43 8.13
N GLU A 389 11.34 -21.85 9.14
CA GLU A 389 11.02 -22.08 10.55
C GLU A 389 9.60 -21.59 10.89
N ALA A 390 9.23 -20.38 10.46
CA ALA A 390 7.87 -19.86 10.63
C ALA A 390 6.83 -20.72 9.90
N ARG A 391 7.16 -21.22 8.70
CA ARG A 391 6.31 -22.15 7.95
C ARG A 391 6.10 -23.48 8.69
N ARG A 392 7.17 -24.06 9.27
CA ARG A 392 7.08 -25.29 10.08
C ARG A 392 6.22 -25.08 11.32
N GLN A 393 6.40 -23.97 12.04
CA GLN A 393 5.57 -23.62 13.20
C GLN A 393 4.09 -23.48 12.81
N ALA A 394 3.78 -22.85 11.66
CA ALA A 394 2.42 -22.74 11.16
C ALA A 394 1.82 -24.11 10.74
N GLU A 395 2.63 -25.02 10.20
CA GLU A 395 2.20 -26.37 9.84
C GLU A 395 1.94 -27.24 11.09
N ASP A 396 2.80 -27.19 12.09
CA ASP A 396 2.61 -27.91 13.35
C ASP A 396 1.43 -27.36 14.16
N ALA A 397 1.21 -26.04 14.16
CA ALA A 397 0.01 -25.43 14.73
C ALA A 397 -1.29 -25.89 14.01
N ARG A 398 -1.26 -26.03 12.66
CA ARG A 398 -2.37 -26.60 11.90
C ARG A 398 -2.63 -28.07 12.25
N ARG A 399 -1.58 -28.88 12.39
CA ARG A 399 -1.69 -30.29 12.81
C ARG A 399 -2.29 -30.41 14.21
N GLN A 400 -1.88 -29.56 15.16
CA GLN A 400 -2.47 -29.52 16.50
C GLN A 400 -3.95 -29.11 16.46
N ALA A 401 -4.32 -28.12 15.64
CA ALA A 401 -5.73 -27.73 15.45
C ALA A 401 -6.56 -28.85 14.80
N GLU A 402 -6.03 -29.58 13.82
CA GLU A 402 -6.70 -30.72 13.19
C GLU A 402 -6.92 -31.89 14.17
N VAL A 403 -5.91 -32.20 15.00
CA VAL A 403 -6.04 -33.20 16.08
C VAL A 403 -7.08 -32.78 17.12
N ALA A 404 -7.11 -31.50 17.51
CA ALA A 404 -8.11 -30.97 18.42
C ALA A 404 -9.53 -31.01 17.81
N ALA A 405 -9.69 -30.65 16.54
CA ALA A 405 -10.97 -30.71 15.83
C ALA A 405 -11.49 -32.15 15.73
N ARG A 406 -10.63 -33.12 15.39
CA ARG A 406 -11.01 -34.56 15.40
C ARG A 406 -11.40 -35.06 16.78
N ALA A 407 -10.73 -34.60 17.83
CA ALA A 407 -11.09 -34.94 19.21
C ALA A 407 -12.43 -34.34 19.64
N GLU A 408 -12.79 -33.14 19.14
CA GLU A 408 -14.09 -32.53 19.36
C GLU A 408 -15.21 -33.23 18.56
N GLU A 409 -14.95 -33.56 17.28
CA GLU A 409 -15.86 -34.31 16.42
C GLU A 409 -16.18 -35.68 17.03
N ALA A 410 -15.17 -36.41 17.52
CA ALA A 410 -15.36 -37.68 18.22
C ALA A 410 -16.20 -37.54 19.51
N ARG A 411 -16.06 -36.43 20.25
CA ARG A 411 -16.92 -36.14 21.43
C ARG A 411 -18.37 -35.89 21.02
N ARG A 412 -18.59 -35.08 19.97
CA ARG A 412 -19.94 -34.79 19.44
C ARG A 412 -20.61 -36.06 18.91
N ALA A 413 -19.86 -36.95 18.26
CA ALA A 413 -20.37 -38.26 17.82
C ALA A 413 -20.79 -39.14 19.01
N ALA A 414 -19.94 -39.27 20.04
CA ALA A 414 -20.27 -40.03 21.25
C ALA A 414 -21.44 -39.43 22.05
N GLU A 415 -21.61 -38.11 22.04
CA GLU A 415 -22.76 -37.43 22.63
C GLU A 415 -24.05 -37.70 21.84
N ALA A 416 -24.00 -37.65 20.50
CA ALA A 416 -25.12 -38.01 19.64
C ALA A 416 -25.55 -39.49 19.81
N GLU A 417 -24.60 -40.42 19.97
CA GLU A 417 -24.90 -41.81 20.29
C GLU A 417 -25.61 -41.96 21.64
N ARG A 418 -25.17 -41.25 22.68
CA ARG A 418 -25.85 -41.26 24.00
C ARG A 418 -27.27 -40.70 23.93
N ILE A 419 -27.50 -39.65 23.14
CA ILE A 419 -28.85 -39.09 22.91
C ILE A 419 -29.72 -40.11 22.15
N ALA A 420 -29.16 -40.79 21.15
CA ALA A 420 -29.85 -41.86 20.41
C ALA A 420 -30.14 -43.11 21.28
N GLU A 421 -29.29 -43.42 22.26
CA GLU A 421 -29.55 -44.48 23.23
C GLU A 421 -30.63 -44.06 24.24
N ALA A 422 -30.56 -42.85 24.80
CA ALA A 422 -31.54 -42.31 25.73
C ALA A 422 -32.95 -42.24 25.11
N THR A 423 -33.06 -41.84 23.83
CA THR A 423 -34.34 -41.83 23.10
C THR A 423 -34.89 -43.24 22.88
N ARG A 424 -34.05 -44.25 22.53
CA ARG A 424 -34.48 -45.66 22.46
C ARG A 424 -34.98 -46.20 23.79
N VAL A 425 -34.31 -45.84 24.91
CA VAL A 425 -34.76 -46.22 26.26
C VAL A 425 -36.11 -45.57 26.61
N ALA A 426 -36.30 -44.29 26.26
CA ALA A 426 -37.57 -43.59 26.45
C ALA A 426 -38.70 -44.20 25.59
N GLU A 427 -38.44 -44.56 24.34
CA GLU A 427 -39.40 -45.26 23.47
C GLU A 427 -39.75 -46.65 24.02
N ALA A 428 -38.78 -47.42 24.50
CA ALA A 428 -39.02 -48.73 25.09
C ALA A 428 -39.90 -48.63 26.35
N ALA A 429 -39.65 -47.64 27.21
CA ALA A 429 -40.49 -47.34 28.37
C ALA A 429 -41.92 -46.92 27.97
N ALA A 430 -42.06 -46.10 26.92
CA ALA A 430 -43.36 -45.70 26.39
C ALA A 430 -44.16 -46.89 25.82
N ARG A 431 -43.51 -47.82 25.10
CA ARG A 431 -44.15 -49.05 24.59
C ARG A 431 -44.60 -49.96 25.73
N SER A 432 -43.76 -50.17 26.75
CA SER A 432 -44.13 -50.93 27.96
C SER A 432 -45.33 -50.30 28.69
N ALA A 433 -45.39 -48.97 28.81
CA ALA A 433 -46.54 -48.27 29.37
C ALA A 433 -47.83 -48.43 28.52
N GLN A 434 -47.71 -48.45 27.19
CA GLN A 434 -48.85 -48.70 26.29
C GLN A 434 -49.35 -50.15 26.37
N GLU A 435 -48.45 -51.12 26.49
CA GLU A 435 -48.79 -52.54 26.68
C GLU A 435 -49.49 -52.75 28.03
N ALA A 436 -48.98 -52.14 29.11
CA ALA A 436 -49.64 -52.14 30.41
C ALA A 436 -51.03 -51.48 30.36
N ALA A 437 -51.19 -50.38 29.63
CA ALA A 437 -52.48 -49.73 29.43
C ALA A 437 -53.47 -50.62 28.65
N ARG A 438 -53.02 -51.29 27.59
CA ARG A 438 -53.84 -52.26 26.81
C ARG A 438 -54.25 -53.47 27.64
N LEU A 439 -53.36 -54.00 28.48
CA LEU A 439 -53.70 -55.07 29.42
C LEU A 439 -54.74 -54.62 30.45
N ALA A 440 -54.63 -53.40 30.96
CA ALA A 440 -55.63 -52.82 31.87
C ALA A 440 -56.97 -52.53 31.18
N GLU A 441 -56.97 -52.16 29.89
CA GLU A 441 -58.17 -51.97 29.09
C GLU A 441 -58.86 -53.30 28.75
N ALA A 442 -58.09 -54.32 28.34
CA ALA A 442 -58.59 -55.68 28.15
C ALA A 442 -59.20 -56.25 29.46
N ALA A 443 -58.58 -55.97 30.61
CA ALA A 443 -59.11 -56.35 31.91
C ALA A 443 -60.40 -55.60 32.30
N ARG A 444 -60.65 -54.39 31.77
CA ARG A 444 -61.95 -53.69 31.90
C ARG A 444 -62.99 -54.24 30.92
N ALA A 445 -62.60 -54.53 29.68
CA ALA A 445 -63.49 -55.13 28.69
C ALA A 445 -64.00 -56.51 29.15
N ALA A 446 -63.14 -57.30 29.79
CA ALA A 446 -63.52 -58.58 30.42
C ALA A 446 -64.46 -58.45 31.64
N GLN A 447 -64.65 -57.24 32.19
CA GLN A 447 -65.58 -56.95 33.29
C GLN A 447 -66.91 -56.35 32.79
N ALA A 448 -67.06 -56.09 31.48
CA ALA A 448 -68.27 -55.57 30.88
C ALA A 448 -69.03 -56.68 30.13
N ALA A 449 -70.14 -57.14 30.71
CA ALA A 449 -71.12 -58.02 30.07
C ALA A 449 -72.51 -57.31 30.06
N PRO A 450 -73.40 -57.63 29.10
CA PRO A 450 -74.28 -56.63 28.50
C PRO A 450 -75.64 -56.45 29.18
N GLY A 451 -76.27 -55.30 28.93
CA GLY A 451 -77.61 -54.94 29.43
C GLY A 451 -78.42 -54.11 28.43
N ILE A 452 -79.10 -54.84 27.52
CA ILE A 452 -80.47 -54.69 26.98
C ILE A 452 -81.04 -53.27 26.68
N GLU A 453 -81.79 -53.22 25.59
CA GLU A 453 -82.67 -52.16 25.08
C GLU A 453 -83.91 -51.93 26.03
N GLU A 454 -84.96 -51.15 25.75
CA GLU A 454 -85.50 -50.47 24.56
C GLU A 454 -86.48 -49.36 25.04
N GLU A 455 -86.57 -48.18 24.36
CA GLU A 455 -87.86 -47.50 24.09
C GLU A 455 -87.74 -46.16 23.32
N GLU A 456 -88.66 -45.96 22.37
CA GLU A 456 -88.95 -44.68 21.69
C GLU A 456 -90.01 -43.87 22.47
N VAL A 457 -90.17 -42.57 22.16
CA VAL A 457 -91.48 -41.87 21.91
C VAL A 457 -91.35 -40.33 22.01
N PHE A 458 -91.68 -39.63 20.91
CA PHE A 458 -92.14 -38.23 20.74
C PHE A 458 -91.35 -37.03 21.35
N GLY A 459 -91.20 -35.87 20.68
CA GLY A 459 -91.53 -35.53 19.29
C GLY A 459 -91.53 -34.00 18.97
N GLY A 460 -90.81 -33.60 17.92
CA GLY A 460 -91.00 -32.36 17.12
C GLY A 460 -90.56 -31.00 17.70
N PRO A 461 -90.43 -29.93 16.86
CA PRO A 461 -90.74 -29.86 15.43
C PRO A 461 -89.52 -29.53 14.51
N GLU A 462 -89.80 -29.49 13.21
CA GLU A 462 -88.85 -29.38 12.08
C GLU A 462 -88.15 -28.02 11.92
N ALA A 463 -86.91 -28.05 11.41
CA ALA A 463 -86.32 -27.01 10.59
C ALA A 463 -85.45 -27.66 9.48
N PRO A 464 -85.57 -27.24 8.21
CA PRO A 464 -85.02 -27.99 7.08
C PRO A 464 -83.49 -27.87 6.97
N ARG A 465 -82.81 -29.01 6.81
CA ARG A 465 -81.39 -29.05 6.43
C ARG A 465 -81.28 -28.90 4.91
N MET A 466 -80.98 -27.70 4.44
CA MET A 466 -80.47 -27.50 3.09
C MET A 466 -78.96 -27.74 3.05
N SER A 467 -78.53 -28.54 2.08
CA SER A 467 -77.11 -28.72 1.74
C SER A 467 -76.57 -27.42 1.13
N PRO A 468 -75.38 -26.93 1.52
CA PRO A 468 -74.64 -26.00 0.70
C PRO A 468 -73.95 -26.76 -0.43
N GLU A 469 -74.38 -26.52 -1.67
CA GLU A 469 -73.61 -26.88 -2.86
C GLU A 469 -72.30 -26.08 -2.91
N LEU A 470 -71.35 -26.58 -3.71
CA LEU A 470 -70.13 -25.87 -4.07
C LEU A 470 -70.45 -24.69 -4.99
N SER A 471 -70.80 -23.53 -4.44
CA SER A 471 -70.87 -22.27 -5.20
C SER A 471 -69.53 -21.53 -5.15
N VAL A 472 -68.83 -21.53 -6.28
CA VAL A 472 -67.78 -20.55 -6.54
C VAL A 472 -68.44 -19.18 -6.65
N VAL A 473 -68.11 -18.28 -5.73
CA VAL A 473 -68.44 -16.85 -5.85
C VAL A 473 -67.16 -16.05 -5.69
N GLU A 474 -67.03 -15.07 -6.57
CA GLU A 474 -65.86 -14.26 -6.86
C GLU A 474 -65.19 -13.63 -5.64
N ARG A 475 -63.85 -13.56 -5.68
CA ARG A 475 -63.12 -12.57 -4.89
C ARG A 475 -63.53 -11.19 -5.38
N GLU A 476 -64.02 -10.34 -4.48
CA GLU A 476 -64.18 -8.91 -4.77
C GLU A 476 -62.85 -8.33 -5.27
N GLU A 477 -62.92 -7.63 -6.39
CA GLU A 477 -61.78 -6.95 -6.98
C GLU A 477 -61.35 -5.79 -6.07
N VAL A 478 -60.17 -5.89 -5.47
CA VAL A 478 -59.55 -4.73 -4.81
C VAL A 478 -59.17 -3.74 -5.89
N ALA A 479 -59.70 -2.52 -5.77
CA ALA A 479 -59.68 -1.49 -6.80
C ALA A 479 -58.30 -1.28 -7.46
N GLN A 480 -58.26 -1.42 -8.78
CA GLN A 480 -57.15 -0.95 -9.60
C GLN A 480 -57.13 0.59 -9.57
N VAL A 481 -56.24 1.16 -8.74
CA VAL A 481 -55.88 2.57 -8.89
C VAL A 481 -54.95 2.67 -10.10
N ALA A 482 -55.49 3.17 -11.21
CA ALA A 482 -54.73 3.45 -12.41
C ALA A 482 -53.82 4.67 -12.19
N GLU A 483 -52.60 4.45 -11.71
CA GLU A 483 -51.52 5.41 -11.89
C GLU A 483 -50.76 5.10 -13.17
N THR A 484 -50.86 6.02 -14.13
CA THR A 484 -50.18 6.01 -15.43
C THR A 484 -48.72 5.58 -15.32
N GLU A 485 -48.32 4.60 -16.14
CA GLU A 485 -46.92 4.27 -16.41
C GLU A 485 -46.19 5.46 -17.06
N GLN A 486 -45.74 6.41 -16.25
CA GLN A 486 -44.71 7.35 -16.64
C GLN A 486 -43.37 6.63 -16.57
N LEU A 487 -42.98 6.05 -17.72
CA LEU A 487 -41.63 5.60 -18.03
C LEU A 487 -40.62 6.74 -17.76
N THR A 488 -40.17 6.82 -16.53
CA THR A 488 -39.01 7.63 -16.15
C THR A 488 -37.77 6.84 -16.56
N PRO A 489 -36.93 7.34 -17.49
CA PRO A 489 -35.65 6.71 -17.73
C PRO A 489 -34.87 6.77 -16.41
N GLN A 490 -34.40 5.61 -15.93
CA GLN A 490 -33.55 5.61 -14.74
C GLN A 490 -32.33 6.46 -15.03
N ARG A 491 -32.20 7.55 -14.28
CA ARG A 491 -31.11 8.49 -14.39
C ARG A 491 -29.88 7.82 -13.79
N GLU A 492 -29.07 7.17 -14.62
CA GLU A 492 -27.75 6.65 -14.21
C GLU A 492 -26.99 7.80 -13.54
N GLU A 493 -26.76 7.70 -12.23
CA GLU A 493 -25.84 8.59 -11.54
C GLU A 493 -24.43 8.35 -12.07
N PRO A 494 -23.66 9.40 -12.41
CA PRO A 494 -22.32 9.23 -12.93
C PRO A 494 -21.44 8.60 -11.85
N ALA A 495 -20.99 7.37 -12.11
CA ALA A 495 -20.19 6.59 -11.18
C ALA A 495 -18.90 7.34 -10.80
N ALA A 496 -18.67 7.52 -9.50
CA ALA A 496 -17.45 8.13 -8.98
C ALA A 496 -16.21 7.36 -9.47
N PRO A 497 -15.07 8.04 -9.72
CA PRO A 497 -13.87 7.38 -10.19
C PRO A 497 -13.34 6.42 -9.11
N THR A 498 -13.20 5.14 -9.47
CA THR A 498 -12.76 4.10 -8.53
C THR A 498 -11.51 3.41 -9.01
N SER A 499 -10.70 2.94 -8.07
CA SER A 499 -9.49 2.17 -8.37
C SER A 499 -9.75 0.68 -8.59
N ASN A 500 -10.97 0.18 -8.29
CA ASN A 500 -11.34 -1.22 -8.41
C ASN A 500 -12.68 -1.37 -9.12
N ILE A 501 -12.73 -2.18 -10.17
CA ILE A 501 -13.93 -2.47 -10.97
C ILE A 501 -14.15 -4.00 -11.02
N VAL A 502 -15.41 -4.43 -10.97
CA VAL A 502 -15.79 -5.83 -11.17
C VAL A 502 -16.32 -6.01 -12.59
N LEU A 503 -15.69 -6.89 -13.37
CA LEU A 503 -16.21 -7.32 -14.66
C LEU A 503 -17.04 -8.60 -14.53
N MET A 504 -18.14 -8.66 -15.26
CA MET A 504 -18.88 -9.90 -15.50
C MET A 504 -18.90 -10.15 -17.01
N LEU A 505 -18.29 -11.25 -17.46
CA LEU A 505 -18.21 -11.65 -18.86
C LEU A 505 -19.17 -12.80 -19.15
N SER A 506 -19.97 -12.70 -20.22
CA SER A 506 -20.89 -13.76 -20.64
C SER A 506 -21.20 -13.69 -22.15
N PRO A 507 -21.30 -14.80 -22.89
CA PRO A 507 -20.85 -16.14 -22.54
C PRO A 507 -19.33 -16.27 -22.74
N VAL A 508 -18.67 -17.09 -21.93
CA VAL A 508 -17.26 -17.49 -22.07
C VAL A 508 -17.22 -19.01 -22.30
N PRO A 509 -16.84 -19.50 -23.49
CA PRO A 509 -17.06 -20.88 -23.90
C PRO A 509 -16.09 -21.89 -23.29
N SER A 510 -14.94 -21.44 -22.76
CA SER A 510 -13.98 -22.31 -22.06
C SER A 510 -13.06 -21.53 -21.13
N PHE A 511 -12.45 -22.22 -20.16
CA PHE A 511 -11.44 -21.61 -19.29
C PHE A 511 -10.17 -21.19 -20.06
N ALA A 512 -9.76 -21.92 -21.09
CA ALA A 512 -8.65 -21.52 -21.95
C ALA A 512 -8.94 -20.16 -22.62
N ARG A 513 -10.18 -19.98 -23.12
CA ARG A 513 -10.63 -18.71 -23.68
C ARG A 513 -10.67 -17.60 -22.62
N LEU A 514 -11.11 -17.89 -21.40
CA LEU A 514 -11.06 -16.92 -20.29
C LEU A 514 -9.64 -16.40 -20.05
N VAL A 515 -8.62 -17.27 -20.07
CA VAL A 515 -7.21 -16.88 -19.88
C VAL A 515 -6.67 -16.02 -21.03
N GLU A 516 -7.09 -16.26 -22.28
CA GLU A 516 -6.78 -15.39 -23.41
C GLU A 516 -7.37 -13.98 -23.22
N ILE A 517 -8.64 -13.92 -22.80
CA ILE A 517 -9.36 -12.67 -22.55
C ILE A 517 -8.73 -11.91 -21.38
N GLU A 518 -8.42 -12.60 -20.27
CA GLU A 518 -7.70 -12.06 -19.13
C GLU A 518 -6.37 -11.42 -19.55
N ARG A 519 -5.51 -12.14 -20.30
CA ARG A 519 -4.24 -11.60 -20.80
C ARG A 519 -4.44 -10.36 -21.66
N ARG A 520 -5.50 -10.32 -22.47
CA ARG A 520 -5.80 -9.17 -23.34
C ARG A 520 -6.25 -7.96 -22.54
N ILE A 521 -7.15 -8.12 -21.57
CA ILE A 521 -7.58 -7.02 -20.69
C ILE A 521 -6.42 -6.56 -19.78
N GLN A 522 -5.60 -7.49 -19.27
CA GLN A 522 -4.40 -7.17 -18.47
C GLN A 522 -3.34 -6.39 -19.26
N SER A 523 -3.31 -6.51 -20.59
CA SER A 523 -2.40 -5.75 -21.46
C SER A 523 -2.78 -4.28 -21.64
N LEU A 524 -3.98 -3.86 -21.21
CA LEU A 524 -4.39 -2.46 -21.20
C LEU A 524 -3.55 -1.65 -20.22
N ALA A 525 -3.00 -0.52 -20.66
CA ALA A 525 -2.13 0.34 -19.84
C ALA A 525 -2.79 0.85 -18.55
N GLN A 526 -4.12 0.93 -18.54
CA GLN A 526 -4.95 1.37 -17.42
C GLN A 526 -5.03 0.31 -16.29
N VAL A 527 -4.80 -0.97 -16.61
CA VAL A 527 -4.92 -2.08 -15.66
C VAL A 527 -3.60 -2.27 -14.90
N ARG A 528 -3.72 -2.45 -13.57
CA ARG A 528 -2.61 -2.77 -12.66
C ARG A 528 -2.62 -4.24 -12.29
N THR A 529 -3.78 -4.74 -11.89
CA THR A 529 -4.01 -6.11 -11.43
C THR A 529 -5.34 -6.59 -11.99
N LEU A 530 -5.39 -7.84 -12.41
CA LEU A 530 -6.61 -8.53 -12.83
C LEU A 530 -6.51 -9.94 -12.27
N TYR A 531 -7.61 -10.44 -11.70
CA TYR A 531 -7.73 -11.85 -11.33
C TYR A 531 -9.17 -12.33 -11.50
N VAL A 532 -9.32 -13.59 -11.93
CA VAL A 532 -10.61 -14.28 -11.99
C VAL A 532 -11.07 -14.60 -10.56
N ARG A 533 -12.30 -14.20 -10.22
CA ARG A 533 -12.93 -14.43 -8.90
C ARG A 533 -13.86 -15.64 -8.91
N ASP A 534 -14.60 -15.87 -9.99
CA ASP A 534 -15.44 -17.05 -10.18
C ASP A 534 -15.64 -17.32 -11.68
N PHE A 535 -15.86 -18.59 -12.05
CA PHE A 535 -16.20 -19.00 -13.42
C PHE A 535 -17.14 -20.21 -13.37
N ARG A 536 -18.42 -19.99 -13.69
CA ARG A 536 -19.49 -21.01 -13.62
C ARG A 536 -20.49 -20.81 -14.74
N GLY A 537 -20.94 -21.89 -15.36
CA GLY A 537 -22.03 -21.86 -16.36
C GLY A 537 -21.77 -20.92 -17.56
N GLY A 538 -20.51 -20.75 -17.95
CA GLY A 538 -20.14 -19.81 -19.03
C GLY A 538 -20.14 -18.34 -18.63
N VAL A 539 -20.32 -17.98 -17.35
CA VAL A 539 -20.16 -16.62 -16.84
C VAL A 539 -18.87 -16.53 -16.02
N ALA A 540 -18.05 -15.52 -16.29
CA ALA A 540 -16.82 -15.24 -15.55
C ALA A 540 -16.93 -13.91 -14.80
N THR A 541 -16.57 -13.90 -13.51
CA THR A 541 -16.45 -12.67 -12.72
C THR A 541 -14.97 -12.38 -12.48
N LEU A 542 -14.50 -11.19 -12.86
CA LEU A 542 -13.10 -10.78 -12.73
C LEU A 542 -13.02 -9.50 -11.89
N ALA A 543 -12.02 -9.42 -11.02
CA ALA A 543 -11.73 -8.23 -10.24
C ALA A 543 -10.53 -7.49 -10.84
N LEU A 544 -10.74 -6.21 -11.16
CA LEU A 544 -9.73 -5.31 -11.69
C LEU A 544 -9.26 -4.36 -10.60
N GLY A 545 -7.95 -4.13 -10.54
CA GLY A 545 -7.35 -2.96 -9.93
C GLY A 545 -6.73 -2.09 -11.03
N LEU A 546 -7.09 -0.82 -11.05
CA LEU A 546 -6.66 0.18 -12.03
C LEU A 546 -5.41 0.93 -11.55
N ARG A 547 -4.63 1.46 -12.49
CA ARG A 547 -3.45 2.30 -12.17
C ARG A 547 -3.82 3.73 -11.78
N VAL A 548 -4.91 4.24 -12.35
CA VAL A 548 -5.49 5.57 -12.12
C VAL A 548 -6.97 5.35 -11.82
N PRO A 549 -7.56 5.99 -10.80
CA PRO A 549 -8.99 5.89 -10.55
C PRO A 549 -9.77 6.53 -11.69
N MET A 550 -10.69 5.79 -12.30
CA MET A 550 -11.50 6.21 -13.45
C MET A 550 -12.94 5.71 -13.30
N SER A 551 -13.86 6.24 -14.10
CA SER A 551 -15.26 5.78 -14.10
C SER A 551 -15.40 4.46 -14.86
N VAL A 552 -16.52 3.76 -14.63
CA VAL A 552 -16.85 2.54 -15.37
C VAL A 552 -16.99 2.80 -16.88
N ASP A 553 -17.48 3.97 -17.29
CA ASP A 553 -17.65 4.34 -18.70
C ASP A 553 -16.33 4.72 -19.40
N GLU A 554 -15.41 5.35 -18.67
CA GLU A 554 -14.05 5.63 -19.16
C GLU A 554 -13.28 4.32 -19.35
N PHE A 555 -13.40 3.40 -18.39
CA PHE A 555 -12.80 2.07 -18.50
C PHE A 555 -13.46 1.21 -19.59
N TRP A 556 -14.78 1.28 -19.74
CA TRP A 556 -15.50 0.67 -20.87
C TRP A 556 -14.97 1.18 -22.21
N SER A 557 -14.75 2.50 -22.33
CA SER A 557 -14.20 3.10 -23.56
C SER A 557 -12.81 2.55 -23.89
N ALA A 558 -11.97 2.26 -22.89
CA ALA A 558 -10.68 1.60 -23.10
C ALA A 558 -10.81 0.12 -23.52
N ILE A 559 -11.78 -0.62 -22.97
CA ILE A 559 -12.09 -1.99 -23.39
C ILE A 559 -12.67 -2.05 -24.81
N ALA A 560 -13.53 -1.11 -25.19
CA ALA A 560 -14.17 -1.05 -26.51
C ALA A 560 -13.17 -0.84 -27.67
N MET A 561 -11.95 -0.38 -27.37
CA MET A 561 -10.85 -0.25 -28.35
C MET A 561 -10.12 -1.59 -28.61
N LEU A 562 -10.46 -2.67 -27.91
CA LEU A 562 -9.92 -4.00 -28.19
C LEU A 562 -10.60 -4.60 -29.43
N GLU A 563 -9.85 -4.71 -30.54
CA GLU A 563 -10.35 -5.33 -31.78
C GLU A 563 -10.79 -6.80 -31.59
N GLN A 564 -10.11 -7.51 -30.68
CA GLN A 564 -10.39 -8.88 -30.26
C GLN A 564 -9.97 -9.07 -28.78
N PRO A 565 -10.77 -9.76 -27.95
CA PRO A 565 -12.18 -10.12 -28.19
C PRO A 565 -13.05 -8.86 -28.33
N ARG A 566 -14.16 -8.94 -29.07
CA ARG A 566 -15.14 -7.85 -29.15
C ARG A 566 -16.12 -7.95 -27.98
N PHE A 567 -16.38 -6.83 -27.34
CA PHE A 567 -17.33 -6.72 -26.24
C PHE A 567 -18.49 -5.80 -26.63
N ALA A 568 -19.67 -6.08 -26.09
CA ALA A 568 -20.81 -5.19 -26.03
C ALA A 568 -21.18 -4.93 -24.57
N LYS A 569 -21.38 -3.67 -24.19
CA LYS A 569 -21.84 -3.29 -22.84
C LYS A 569 -23.28 -3.79 -22.63
N SER A 570 -23.49 -4.65 -21.64
CA SER A 570 -24.81 -5.16 -21.24
C SER A 570 -25.44 -4.26 -20.17
N ARG A 571 -24.67 -3.95 -19.12
CA ARG A 571 -25.09 -3.13 -17.99
C ARG A 571 -23.89 -2.46 -17.32
N SER A 572 -24.06 -1.23 -16.87
CA SER A 572 -23.19 -0.54 -15.90
C SER A 572 -23.93 -0.39 -14.57
N GLY A 573 -23.20 -0.41 -13.46
CA GLY A 573 -23.76 -0.04 -12.16
C GLY A 573 -22.67 0.18 -11.12
N GLY A 574 -22.46 1.44 -10.70
CA GLY A 574 -21.49 1.81 -9.66
C GLY A 574 -20.05 1.41 -10.03
N THR A 575 -19.60 0.26 -9.53
CA THR A 575 -18.28 -0.33 -9.78
C THR A 575 -18.31 -1.63 -10.57
N THR A 576 -19.49 -2.04 -11.08
CA THR A 576 -19.70 -3.28 -11.84
C THR A 576 -19.97 -2.98 -13.31
N LEU A 577 -19.35 -3.77 -14.19
CA LEU A 577 -19.50 -3.68 -15.64
C LEU A 577 -19.79 -5.08 -16.22
N GLU A 578 -21.01 -5.27 -16.72
CA GLU A 578 -21.45 -6.48 -17.40
C GLU A 578 -21.16 -6.36 -18.90
N LEU A 579 -20.34 -7.26 -19.43
CA LEU A 579 -19.92 -7.30 -20.82
C LEU A 579 -20.38 -8.59 -21.49
N ARG A 580 -21.03 -8.42 -22.64
CA ARG A 580 -21.33 -9.53 -23.55
C ARG A 580 -20.20 -9.70 -24.55
N ILE A 581 -19.72 -10.92 -24.76
CA ILE A 581 -18.69 -11.19 -25.79
C ILE A 581 -19.39 -11.42 -27.13
N GLU A 582 -19.01 -10.65 -28.15
CA GLU A 582 -19.58 -10.74 -29.49
C GLU A 582 -18.86 -11.80 -30.33
N GLY A 583 -19.63 -12.59 -31.09
CA GLY A 583 -19.13 -13.66 -31.96
C GLY A 583 -18.95 -15.02 -31.27
N GLU A 584 -19.12 -15.10 -29.95
CA GLU A 584 -19.07 -16.36 -29.19
C GLU A 584 -20.51 -16.86 -28.95
N ALA A 585 -20.91 -17.89 -29.71
CA ALA A 585 -22.23 -18.49 -29.59
C ALA A 585 -22.38 -19.15 -28.22
N GLY A 586 -23.48 -18.87 -27.53
CA GLY A 586 -23.72 -19.37 -26.17
C GLY A 586 -23.81 -20.90 -26.13
N ALA A 587 -22.92 -21.53 -25.38
CA ALA A 587 -23.17 -22.86 -24.84
C ALA A 587 -24.33 -22.76 -23.83
N GLY A 588 -25.35 -23.62 -23.96
CA GLY A 588 -26.52 -23.64 -23.08
C GLY A 588 -26.16 -23.88 -21.61
N VAL A 589 -27.05 -23.67 -20.63
CA VAL A 589 -28.49 -24.03 -20.63
C VAL A 589 -28.70 -25.44 -21.18
N ALA A 590 -28.31 -26.41 -20.36
CA ALA A 590 -28.80 -27.78 -20.32
C ALA A 590 -28.83 -28.19 -18.83
#